data_AF-B8G825-F1
#
_entry.id   AF-B8G825-F1
#
_cell.length_a   1.000
_cell.length_b   1.000
_cell.length_c   1.000
_cell.angle_alpha   90.00
_cell.angle_beta   90.00
_cell.angle_gamma   90.00
#
_symmetry.space_group_name_H-M   'P 1'
#
loop_
_entity.id
_entity.type
_entity.pdbx_description
1 polymer ?
#
loop_
_entity_poly.entity_id
_entity_poly.type
_entity_poly.pdbx_seq_one_letter_code
_entity_poly.pdbx_strand_id
1 'polypeptide(L)'
;MPTVTINDVEMEARPGERLLDIGRRHGAHMGFVCNGTGFCQTCKVKVLAGSESLNPPTELEKNWIPEQRLQEGWRLGCQAAVRGRGPITVLTNAELLRRQTFAVINPPAGTNALSNAAALLANMGQQSIDQITGYPFNLLNAVSRIGLGRLLNPWQSVEQFSRWIADFGKVVETTLNAPVPPPPRDPLDRVRAAAAEVRRASEAG
;
A
#
# COMPACT_ATOMS: atom_id res chain seq x y z
N MET A 1 -5.75 -3.55 20.50
CA MET A 1 -6.24 -3.55 19.10
C MET A 1 -5.03 -3.76 18.20
N PRO A 2 -5.16 -4.43 17.04
CA PRO A 2 -4.04 -4.55 16.10
C PRO A 2 -3.62 -3.16 15.62
N THR A 3 -2.31 -2.95 15.47
CA THR A 3 -1.73 -1.71 14.96
C THR A 3 -1.28 -1.90 13.52
N VAL A 4 -1.51 -0.89 12.69
CA VAL A 4 -1.12 -0.88 11.28
C VAL A 4 -0.34 0.39 11.01
N THR A 5 0.90 0.25 10.57
CA THR A 5 1.76 1.36 10.16
C THR A 5 1.67 1.53 8.65
N ILE A 6 1.04 2.60 8.18
CA ILE A 6 0.93 2.96 6.77
C ILE A 6 1.80 4.18 6.51
N ASN A 7 2.77 4.07 5.62
CA ASN A 7 3.68 5.18 5.28
C ASN A 7 4.37 5.79 6.52
N ASP A 8 4.83 4.92 7.43
CA ASP A 8 5.49 5.29 8.69
C ASP A 8 4.62 5.96 9.75
N VAL A 9 3.30 6.04 9.52
CA VAL A 9 2.34 6.51 10.51
C VAL A 9 1.60 5.31 11.10
N GLU A 10 1.72 5.13 12.41
CA GLU A 10 0.99 4.10 13.14
C GLU A 10 -0.49 4.47 13.30
N MET A 11 -1.36 3.51 13.03
CA MET A 11 -2.81 3.68 13.03
C MET A 11 -3.47 2.51 13.76
N GLU A 12 -4.58 2.81 14.42
CA GLU A 12 -5.42 1.79 15.03
C GLU A 12 -6.26 1.08 13.96
N ALA A 13 -6.26 -0.26 14.01
CA ALA A 13 -7.07 -1.08 13.12
C ALA A 13 -8.12 -1.88 13.89
N ARG A 14 -9.25 -2.10 13.22
CA ARG A 14 -10.30 -3.01 13.68
C ARG A 14 -10.14 -4.38 13.01
N PRO A 15 -10.39 -5.50 13.72
CA PRO A 15 -10.43 -6.81 13.08
C PRO A 15 -11.40 -6.82 11.89
N GLY A 16 -10.96 -7.34 10.76
CA GLY A 16 -11.70 -7.37 9.49
C GLY A 16 -11.64 -6.07 8.68
N GLU A 17 -11.11 -4.97 9.22
CA GLU A 17 -10.95 -3.71 8.48
C GLU A 17 -9.89 -3.85 7.39
N ARG A 18 -10.13 -3.23 6.23
CA ARG A 18 -9.20 -3.26 5.10
C ARG A 18 -8.14 -2.19 5.27
N LEU A 19 -6.92 -2.46 4.79
CA LEU A 19 -5.83 -1.47 4.79
C LEU A 19 -6.25 -0.15 4.14
N LEU A 20 -7.06 -0.22 3.09
CA LEU A 20 -7.64 0.97 2.46
C LEU A 20 -8.53 1.78 3.41
N ASP A 21 -9.42 1.12 4.16
CA ASP A 21 -10.38 1.82 5.03
C ASP A 21 -9.65 2.47 6.21
N ILE A 22 -8.64 1.80 6.75
CA ILE A 22 -7.73 2.35 7.78
C ILE A 22 -7.03 3.60 7.22
N GLY A 23 -6.41 3.48 6.04
CA GLY A 23 -5.72 4.59 5.39
C GLY A 23 -6.63 5.79 5.15
N ARG A 24 -7.84 5.58 4.63
CA ARG A 24 -8.83 6.66 4.41
C ARG A 24 -9.24 7.33 5.71
N ARG A 25 -9.57 6.54 6.73
CA ARG A 25 -10.00 7.05 8.05
C ARG A 25 -8.93 7.92 8.68
N HIS A 26 -7.65 7.67 8.42
CA HIS A 26 -6.52 8.44 8.94
C HIS A 26 -5.91 9.45 7.96
N GLY A 27 -6.43 9.56 6.72
CA GLY A 27 -5.89 10.49 5.71
C GLY A 27 -4.54 10.08 5.11
N ALA A 28 -4.19 8.79 5.17
CA ALA A 28 -2.94 8.27 4.62
C ALA A 28 -2.86 8.47 3.11
N HIS A 29 -1.66 8.77 2.60
CA HIS A 29 -1.39 8.90 1.16
C HIS A 29 -1.48 7.55 0.43
N MET A 30 -2.73 7.13 0.15
CA MET A 30 -3.12 5.89 -0.52
C MET A 30 -4.21 6.20 -1.55
N GLY A 31 -4.12 5.64 -2.76
CA GLY A 31 -5.13 5.84 -3.80
C GLY A 31 -6.36 4.95 -3.62
N PHE A 32 -7.54 5.44 -4.03
CA PHE A 32 -8.81 4.72 -3.91
C PHE A 32 -9.84 5.09 -4.99
N VAL A 33 -9.37 5.25 -6.22
CA VAL A 33 -10.18 5.71 -7.36
C VAL A 33 -11.43 4.84 -7.56
N CYS A 34 -11.28 3.51 -7.52
CA CYS A 34 -12.39 2.57 -7.70
C CYS A 34 -13.17 2.25 -6.40
N ASN A 35 -13.00 3.03 -5.33
CA ASN A 35 -13.67 2.81 -4.04
C ASN A 35 -13.52 1.37 -3.49
N GLY A 36 -12.40 0.71 -3.79
CA GLY A 36 -12.05 -0.61 -3.26
C GLY A 36 -12.69 -1.82 -3.96
N THR A 37 -13.08 -1.69 -5.23
CA THR A 37 -13.56 -2.83 -6.04
C THR A 37 -12.47 -3.84 -6.42
N GLY A 38 -11.19 -3.50 -6.21
CA GLY A 38 -10.06 -4.32 -6.65
C GLY A 38 -9.71 -4.13 -8.13
N PHE A 39 -10.26 -3.11 -8.81
CA PHE A 39 -10.01 -2.86 -10.24
C PHE A 39 -8.77 -1.99 -10.51
N CYS A 40 -8.75 -0.75 -9.99
CA CYS A 40 -7.84 0.30 -10.49
C CYS A 40 -6.38 0.20 -10.00
N GLN A 41 -6.06 -0.72 -9.09
CA GLN A 41 -4.73 -0.88 -8.47
C GLN A 41 -4.13 0.34 -7.74
N THR A 42 -4.81 1.50 -7.68
CA THR A 42 -4.27 2.72 -7.02
C THR A 42 -4.02 2.57 -5.51
N CYS A 43 -4.69 1.60 -4.88
CA CYS A 43 -4.47 1.21 -3.48
C CYS A 43 -3.32 0.21 -3.30
N LYS A 44 -2.48 -0.04 -4.31
CA LYS A 44 -1.39 -1.01 -4.24
C LYS A 44 -0.42 -0.63 -3.12
N VAL A 45 -0.07 -1.61 -2.29
CA VAL A 45 0.86 -1.48 -1.17
C VAL A 45 1.88 -2.59 -1.21
N LYS A 46 3.05 -2.35 -0.63
CA LYS A 46 4.01 -3.39 -0.28
C LYS A 46 3.94 -3.64 1.22
N VAL A 47 3.61 -4.86 1.62
CA VAL A 47 3.66 -5.31 3.00
C VAL A 47 5.12 -5.55 3.37
N LEU A 48 5.62 -4.77 4.31
CA LEU A 48 7.00 -4.86 4.80
C LEU A 48 7.11 -5.84 5.98
N ALA A 49 6.05 -5.95 6.79
CA ALA A 49 5.96 -6.87 7.92
C ALA A 49 4.49 -7.17 8.26
N GLY A 50 4.24 -8.34 8.87
CA GLY A 50 2.91 -8.73 9.37
C GLY A 50 1.96 -9.30 8.32
N SER A 51 2.46 -9.91 7.25
CA SER A 51 1.63 -10.48 6.18
C SER A 51 0.72 -11.60 6.68
N GLU A 52 1.17 -12.35 7.69
CA GLU A 52 0.42 -13.40 8.39
C GLU A 52 -0.77 -12.85 9.19
N SER A 53 -0.78 -11.55 9.50
CA SER A 53 -1.89 -10.88 10.16
C SER A 53 -2.94 -10.34 9.17
N LEU A 54 -2.78 -10.58 7.87
CA LEU A 54 -3.73 -10.25 6.81
C LEU A 54 -4.40 -11.51 6.26
N ASN A 55 -5.54 -11.36 5.58
CA ASN A 55 -6.08 -12.46 4.76
C ASN A 55 -5.13 -12.83 3.61
N PRO A 56 -5.19 -14.09 3.14
CA PRO A 56 -4.44 -14.50 1.94
C PRO A 56 -4.82 -13.64 0.72
N PRO A 57 -3.94 -13.53 -0.29
CA PRO A 57 -4.23 -12.84 -1.54
C PRO A 57 -5.56 -13.30 -2.13
N THR A 58 -6.44 -12.34 -2.38
CA THR A 58 -7.73 -12.60 -3.01
C THR A 58 -7.56 -12.87 -4.50
N GLU A 59 -8.57 -13.48 -5.10
CA GLU A 59 -8.58 -13.71 -6.55
C GLU A 59 -8.55 -12.40 -7.36
N LEU A 60 -9.14 -11.32 -6.83
CA LEU A 60 -9.06 -9.99 -7.45
C LEU A 60 -7.62 -9.47 -7.44
N GLU A 61 -6.84 -9.77 -6.40
CA GLU A 61 -5.43 -9.42 -6.36
C GLU A 61 -4.63 -10.22 -7.39
N LYS A 62 -4.88 -11.53 -7.50
CA LYS A 62 -4.19 -12.42 -8.46
C LYS A 62 -4.44 -12.05 -9.92
N ASN A 63 -5.57 -11.40 -10.23
CA ASN A 63 -5.81 -10.85 -11.57
C ASN A 63 -4.84 -9.71 -11.91
N TRP A 64 -4.28 -9.00 -10.95
CA TRP A 64 -3.54 -7.76 -11.21
C TRP A 64 -2.09 -7.80 -10.77
N ILE A 65 -1.79 -8.66 -9.80
CA ILE A 65 -0.48 -8.78 -9.20
C ILE A 65 0.01 -10.20 -9.51
N PRO A 66 1.08 -10.34 -10.31
CA PRO A 66 1.70 -11.63 -10.58
C PRO A 66 2.10 -12.35 -9.29
N GLU A 67 2.09 -13.69 -9.30
CA GLU A 67 2.38 -14.51 -8.12
C GLU A 67 3.73 -14.15 -7.48
N GLN A 68 4.78 -13.96 -8.28
CA GLN A 68 6.09 -13.51 -7.80
C GLN A 68 6.00 -12.21 -6.98
N ARG A 69 5.16 -11.26 -7.40
CA ARG A 69 4.99 -9.97 -6.72
C ARG A 69 4.16 -10.12 -5.44
N LEU A 70 3.16 -11.00 -5.43
CA LEU A 70 2.42 -11.34 -4.21
C LEU A 70 3.38 -11.89 -3.15
N GLN A 71 4.34 -12.74 -3.56
CA GLN A 71 5.38 -13.29 -2.68
C GLN A 71 6.37 -12.22 -2.19
N GLU A 72 6.67 -11.20 -3.00
CA GLU A 72 7.42 -10.00 -2.58
C GLU A 72 6.64 -9.08 -1.62
N GLY A 73 5.40 -9.44 -1.26
CA GLY A 73 4.56 -8.69 -0.33
C GLY A 73 3.68 -7.63 -0.98
N TRP A 74 3.59 -7.57 -2.32
CA TRP A 74 2.67 -6.65 -2.98
C TRP A 74 1.22 -7.10 -2.78
N ARG A 75 0.35 -6.16 -2.41
CA ARG A 75 -1.08 -6.40 -2.17
C ARG A 75 -1.92 -5.24 -2.70
N LEU A 76 -3.21 -5.47 -2.92
CA LEU A 76 -4.17 -4.37 -3.06
C LEU A 76 -4.70 -4.03 -1.67
N GLY A 77 -4.43 -2.82 -1.19
CA GLY A 77 -4.87 -2.38 0.15
C GLY A 77 -6.39 -2.48 0.36
N CYS A 78 -7.17 -2.41 -0.72
CA CYS A 78 -8.63 -2.61 -0.67
C CYS A 78 -9.10 -4.07 -0.61
N GLN A 79 -8.21 -5.04 -0.75
CA GLN A 79 -8.50 -6.48 -0.66
C GLN A 79 -7.77 -7.16 0.50
N ALA A 80 -6.78 -6.47 1.09
CA ALA A 80 -6.08 -6.86 2.30
C ALA A 80 -6.82 -6.36 3.55
N ALA A 81 -7.37 -7.28 4.33
CA ALA A 81 -8.08 -7.09 5.58
C ALA A 81 -7.33 -7.71 6.75
N VAL A 82 -7.37 -7.01 7.89
CA VAL A 82 -6.72 -7.45 9.13
C VAL A 82 -7.44 -8.65 9.71
N ARG A 83 -6.71 -9.75 9.92
CA ARG A 83 -7.23 -11.01 10.51
C ARG A 83 -6.48 -11.43 11.76
N GLY A 84 -5.20 -11.08 11.86
CA GLY A 84 -4.37 -11.35 13.04
C GLY A 84 -4.41 -10.24 14.08
N ARG A 85 -3.64 -10.44 15.14
CA ARG A 85 -3.41 -9.46 16.22
C ARG A 85 -2.03 -8.80 16.16
N GLY A 86 -1.15 -9.28 15.27
CA GLY A 86 0.21 -8.79 15.14
C GLY A 86 0.27 -7.40 14.46
N PRO A 87 1.36 -6.66 14.66
CA PRO A 87 1.57 -5.39 13.98
C PRO A 87 1.78 -5.60 12.49
N ILE A 88 1.21 -4.73 11.67
CA ILE A 88 1.34 -4.76 10.21
C ILE A 88 2.06 -3.48 9.77
N THR A 89 3.06 -3.58 8.91
CA THR A 89 3.71 -2.40 8.31
C THR A 89 3.58 -2.48 6.81
N VAL A 90 3.06 -1.42 6.20
CA VAL A 90 2.91 -1.30 4.75
C VAL A 90 3.42 0.04 4.24
N LEU A 91 3.94 0.02 3.00
CA LEU A 91 4.29 1.21 2.25
C LEU A 91 3.41 1.28 1.02
N THR A 92 2.72 2.41 0.80
CA THR A 92 1.90 2.56 -0.41
C THR A 92 2.79 2.73 -1.63
N ASN A 93 2.33 2.26 -2.79
CA ASN A 93 3.06 2.46 -4.03
C ASN A 93 3.24 3.94 -4.36
N ALA A 94 2.22 4.75 -4.07
CA ALA A 94 2.29 6.21 -4.23
C ALA A 94 3.40 6.83 -3.37
N GLU A 95 3.52 6.40 -2.12
CA GLU A 95 4.57 6.87 -1.23
C GLU A 95 5.95 6.35 -1.64
N LEU A 96 6.06 5.10 -2.08
CA LEU A 96 7.31 4.54 -2.61
C LEU A 96 7.81 5.38 -3.80
N LEU A 97 6.93 5.66 -4.77
CA LEU A 97 7.27 6.47 -5.93
C LEU A 97 7.65 7.90 -5.52
N ARG A 98 6.89 8.52 -4.60
CA ARG A 98 7.22 9.84 -4.04
C ARG A 98 8.63 9.89 -3.45
N ARG A 99 9.01 8.87 -2.67
CA ARG A 99 10.35 8.75 -2.07
C ARG A 99 11.44 8.57 -3.13
N GLN A 100 11.20 7.73 -4.13
CA GLN A 100 12.15 7.50 -5.22
C GLN A 100 12.34 8.76 -6.08
N THR A 101 11.26 9.44 -6.45
CA THR A 101 11.32 10.73 -7.16
C THR A 101 12.06 11.78 -6.34
N PHE A 102 11.79 11.87 -5.04
CA PHE A 102 12.49 12.82 -4.16
C PHE A 102 13.99 12.50 -4.08
N ALA A 103 14.39 11.23 -4.03
CA ALA A 103 15.80 10.82 -4.02
C ALA A 103 16.55 11.13 -5.32
N VAL A 104 15.85 11.31 -6.45
CA VAL A 104 16.46 11.81 -7.69
C VAL A 104 16.77 13.30 -7.59
N ILE A 105 15.83 14.08 -7.03
CA ILE A 105 15.93 15.54 -6.90
C ILE A 105 16.93 15.92 -5.79
N ASN A 106 16.90 15.21 -4.67
CA ASN A 106 17.75 15.41 -3.51
C ASN A 106 18.35 14.07 -3.04
N PRO A 107 19.49 13.65 -3.62
CA PRO A 107 20.10 12.36 -3.31
C PRO A 107 20.54 12.26 -1.84
N PRO A 108 20.21 11.16 -1.13
CA PRO A 108 20.74 10.92 0.20
C PRO A 108 22.26 10.71 0.18
N ALA A 109 22.91 10.97 1.32
CA ALA A 109 24.36 10.81 1.48
C ALA A 109 24.82 9.41 1.05
N GLY A 110 25.85 9.36 0.21
CA GLY A 110 26.38 8.12 -0.35
C GLY A 110 25.70 7.62 -1.64
N THR A 111 24.71 8.35 -2.18
CA THR A 111 24.08 8.05 -3.48
C THR A 111 24.20 9.24 -4.45
N ASN A 112 23.82 9.04 -5.72
CA ASN A 112 23.74 10.10 -6.71
C ASN A 112 22.43 10.04 -7.51
N ALA A 113 22.07 11.16 -8.15
CA ALA A 113 20.82 11.29 -8.90
C ALA A 113 20.66 10.21 -9.99
N LEU A 114 21.74 9.80 -10.66
CA LEU A 114 21.69 8.79 -11.73
C LEU A 114 21.31 7.41 -11.16
N SER A 115 21.93 7.00 -10.05
CA SER A 115 21.61 5.72 -9.39
C SER A 115 20.17 5.67 -8.87
N ASN A 116 19.67 6.77 -8.31
CA ASN A 116 18.29 6.88 -7.84
C ASN A 116 17.30 6.92 -9.02
N ALA A 117 17.66 7.55 -10.13
CA ALA A 117 16.85 7.60 -11.34
C ALA A 117 16.73 6.21 -11.97
N ALA A 118 17.83 5.44 -12.00
CA ALA A 118 17.81 4.05 -12.47
C ALA A 118 16.87 3.18 -11.62
N ALA A 119 16.90 3.32 -10.29
CA ALA A 119 16.00 2.59 -9.40
C ALA A 119 14.52 2.97 -9.59
N LEU A 120 14.24 4.26 -9.80
CA LEU A 120 12.90 4.75 -10.12
C LEU A 120 12.41 4.19 -11.46
N LEU A 121 13.23 4.27 -12.51
CA LEU A 121 12.90 3.75 -13.85
C LEU A 121 12.69 2.25 -13.84
N ALA A 122 13.52 1.50 -13.10
CA ALA A 122 13.36 0.06 -12.94
C ALA A 122 12.03 -0.28 -12.25
N ASN A 123 11.66 0.42 -11.17
CA ASN A 123 10.38 0.23 -10.49
C ASN A 123 9.20 0.59 -11.43
N MET A 124 9.25 1.74 -12.09
CA MET A 124 8.21 2.16 -13.04
C MET A 124 8.07 1.16 -14.20
N GLY A 125 9.17 0.73 -14.79
CA GLY A 125 9.18 -0.27 -15.87
C GLY A 125 8.58 -1.60 -15.43
N GLN A 126 8.96 -2.08 -14.24
CA GLN A 126 8.41 -3.28 -13.64
C GLN A 126 6.90 -3.18 -13.36
N GLN A 127 6.40 -2.01 -12.97
CA GLN A 127 4.96 -1.79 -12.79
C GLN A 127 4.20 -1.79 -14.12
N SER A 128 4.79 -1.23 -15.18
CA SER A 128 4.20 -1.27 -16.53
C SER A 128 4.16 -2.69 -17.09
N ILE A 129 5.21 -3.48 -16.87
CA ILE A 129 5.26 -4.89 -17.30
C ILE A 129 4.18 -5.72 -16.61
N ASP A 130 4.00 -5.56 -15.29
CA ASP A 130 2.95 -6.25 -14.54
C ASP A 130 1.55 -5.98 -15.15
N GLN A 131 1.32 -4.76 -15.67
CA GLN A 131 0.04 -4.39 -16.30
C GLN A 131 -0.13 -4.95 -17.71
N ILE A 132 0.94 -5.00 -18.50
CA ILE A 132 0.89 -5.47 -19.89
C ILE A 132 0.76 -7.00 -19.95
N THR A 133 1.55 -7.71 -19.15
CA THR A 133 1.64 -9.19 -19.17
C THR A 133 0.32 -9.88 -18.83
N GLY A 134 -0.55 -9.24 -18.05
CA GLY A 134 -1.87 -9.75 -17.71
C GLY A 134 -2.97 -9.48 -18.74
N TYR A 135 -2.71 -8.64 -19.75
CA TYR A 135 -3.73 -8.18 -20.69
C TYR A 135 -3.93 -9.16 -21.87
N PRO A 136 -5.15 -9.36 -22.39
CA PRO A 136 -6.44 -8.83 -21.94
C PRO A 136 -7.18 -9.70 -20.90
N PHE A 137 -6.70 -10.92 -20.62
CA PHE A 137 -7.46 -11.92 -19.86
C PHE A 137 -7.75 -11.47 -18.43
N ASN A 138 -6.81 -10.80 -17.77
CA ASN A 138 -6.99 -10.30 -16.41
C ASN A 138 -8.05 -9.20 -16.33
N LEU A 139 -8.16 -8.38 -17.36
CA LEU A 139 -9.23 -7.38 -17.48
C LEU A 139 -10.60 -8.07 -17.59
N LEU A 140 -10.72 -9.06 -18.47
CA LEU A 140 -11.98 -9.80 -18.64
C LEU A 140 -12.41 -10.52 -17.35
N ASN A 141 -11.46 -11.16 -16.67
CA ASN A 141 -11.68 -11.85 -15.39
C ASN A 141 -12.04 -10.88 -14.26
N ALA A 142 -11.48 -9.67 -14.25
CA ALA A 142 -11.86 -8.65 -13.28
C ALA A 142 -13.27 -8.12 -13.55
N VAL A 143 -13.62 -7.86 -14.82
CA VAL A 143 -14.95 -7.37 -15.20
C VAL A 143 -16.04 -8.39 -14.89
N SER A 144 -15.81 -9.68 -15.18
CA SER A 144 -16.79 -10.74 -14.89
C SER A 144 -17.06 -10.91 -13.38
N ARG A 145 -16.06 -10.66 -12.54
CA ARG A 145 -16.19 -10.76 -11.07
C ARG A 145 -16.77 -9.52 -10.42
N ILE A 146 -16.40 -8.32 -10.89
CA ILE A 146 -16.85 -7.04 -10.31
C ILE A 146 -18.26 -6.68 -10.78
N GLY A 147 -18.60 -7.09 -12.00
CA GLY A 147 -19.84 -6.71 -12.69
C GLY A 147 -19.75 -5.31 -13.31
N LEU A 148 -20.32 -5.15 -14.50
CA LEU A 148 -20.23 -3.92 -15.30
C LEU A 148 -20.82 -2.70 -14.56
N GLY A 149 -21.91 -2.88 -13.81
CA GLY A 149 -22.53 -1.78 -13.07
C GLY A 149 -21.61 -1.15 -12.01
N ARG A 150 -20.86 -1.97 -11.26
CA ARG A 150 -19.93 -1.50 -10.24
C ARG A 150 -18.61 -0.98 -10.85
N LEU A 151 -18.28 -1.43 -12.05
CA LEU A 151 -17.17 -0.87 -12.83
C LEU A 151 -17.48 0.55 -13.31
N LEU A 152 -18.68 0.76 -13.87
CA LEU A 152 -19.12 2.05 -14.40
C LEU A 152 -19.47 3.04 -13.29
N ASN A 153 -20.00 2.55 -12.17
CA ASN A 153 -20.28 3.36 -10.98
C ASN A 153 -19.72 2.69 -9.72
N PRO A 154 -18.42 2.88 -9.40
CA PRO A 154 -17.79 2.30 -8.22
C PRO A 154 -18.40 2.74 -6.88
N TRP A 155 -19.03 3.91 -6.85
CA TRP A 155 -19.63 4.48 -5.64
C TRP A 155 -21.06 3.99 -5.42
N GLN A 156 -21.72 3.45 -6.45
CA GLN A 156 -23.07 2.84 -6.42
C GLN A 156 -24.22 3.75 -5.93
N SER A 157 -23.92 4.91 -5.34
CA SER A 157 -24.85 5.86 -4.73
C SER A 157 -24.19 7.23 -4.56
N VAL A 158 -24.99 8.29 -4.51
CA VAL A 158 -24.53 9.67 -4.30
C VAL A 158 -23.89 9.85 -2.92
N GLU A 159 -24.45 9.20 -1.91
CA GLU A 159 -23.95 9.28 -0.53
C GLU A 159 -22.52 8.72 -0.41
N GLN A 160 -22.24 7.58 -1.03
CA GLN A 160 -20.89 7.01 -1.07
C GLN A 160 -19.91 7.88 -1.88
N PHE A 161 -20.38 8.53 -2.94
CA PHE A 161 -19.56 9.47 -3.71
C PHE A 161 -19.20 10.71 -2.87
N SER A 162 -20.16 11.27 -2.13
CA SER A 162 -19.92 12.39 -1.21
C SER A 162 -18.89 12.03 -0.14
N ARG A 163 -19.02 10.84 0.49
CA ARG A 163 -17.99 10.31 1.42
C ARG A 163 -16.62 10.19 0.76
N TRP A 164 -16.57 9.71 -0.48
CA TRP A 164 -15.33 9.59 -1.24
C TRP A 164 -14.65 10.94 -1.48
N ILE A 165 -15.41 11.98 -1.82
CA ILE A 165 -14.89 13.35 -1.98
C ILE A 165 -14.35 13.89 -0.66
N ALA A 166 -15.08 13.70 0.45
CA ALA A 166 -14.63 14.15 1.76
C ALA A 166 -13.31 13.47 2.18
N ASP A 167 -13.21 12.15 2.00
CA ASP A 167 -11.99 11.40 2.28
C ASP A 167 -10.83 11.83 1.37
N PHE A 168 -11.11 12.12 0.10
CA PHE A 168 -10.11 12.64 -0.83
C PHE A 168 -9.56 13.99 -0.37
N GLY A 169 -10.44 14.92 0.05
CA GLY A 169 -10.03 16.20 0.64
C GLY A 169 -9.10 16.03 1.84
N LYS A 170 -9.46 15.12 2.76
CA LYS A 170 -8.64 14.79 3.93
C LYS A 170 -7.25 14.27 3.57
N VAL A 171 -7.17 13.37 2.58
CA VAL A 171 -5.89 12.80 2.12
C VAL A 171 -5.02 13.88 1.46
N VAL A 172 -5.61 14.76 0.65
CA VAL A 172 -4.90 15.88 0.02
C VAL A 172 -4.34 16.82 1.08
N GLU A 173 -5.17 17.26 2.02
CA GLU A 173 -4.75 18.13 3.12
C GLU A 173 -3.61 17.50 3.94
N THR A 174 -3.76 16.23 4.31
CA THR A 174 -2.73 15.50 5.07
C THR A 174 -1.43 15.39 4.27
N THR A 175 -1.51 15.14 2.96
CA THR A 175 -0.34 14.98 2.09
C THR A 175 0.40 16.30 1.88
N LEU A 176 -0.32 17.41 1.69
CA LEU A 176 0.27 18.74 1.53
C LEU A 176 0.97 19.22 2.80
N ASN A 177 0.42 18.88 3.96
CA ASN A 177 0.98 19.23 5.26
C ASN A 177 2.03 18.23 5.77
N ALA A 178 2.26 17.12 5.06
CA ALA A 178 3.22 16.11 5.48
C ALA A 178 4.66 16.62 5.28
N PRO A 179 5.57 16.39 6.26
CA PRO A 179 6.97 16.75 6.11
C PRO A 179 7.64 15.96 4.96
N VAL A 180 8.77 16.49 4.49
CA VAL A 180 9.63 15.81 3.52
C VAL A 180 9.93 14.39 4.02
N PRO A 181 9.80 13.35 3.17
CA PRO A 181 10.00 11.99 3.62
C PRO A 181 11.45 11.83 4.10
N PRO A 182 11.68 11.20 5.26
CA PRO A 182 13.04 10.88 5.67
C PRO A 182 13.68 9.97 4.62
N PRO A 183 15.03 9.98 4.51
CA PRO A 183 15.73 9.04 3.65
C PRO A 183 15.32 7.60 4.01
N PRO A 184 15.36 6.66 3.05
CA PRO A 184 15.02 5.26 3.30
C PRO A 184 15.82 4.75 4.51
N ARG A 185 15.11 4.34 5.58
CA ARG A 185 15.74 3.66 6.72
C ARG A 185 16.12 2.24 6.31
N ASP A 186 17.19 1.69 6.89
CA ASP A 186 17.58 0.30 6.62
C ASP A 186 16.36 -0.60 6.92
N PRO A 187 15.88 -1.40 5.96
CA PRO A 187 14.75 -2.31 6.15
C PRO A 187 14.90 -3.21 7.39
N LEU A 188 16.13 -3.49 7.80
CA LEU A 188 16.45 -4.30 8.97
C LEU A 188 16.47 -3.52 10.28
N ASP A 189 16.42 -2.18 10.28
CA ASP A 189 16.48 -1.39 11.52
C ASP A 189 15.30 -1.68 12.45
N ARG A 190 14.08 -1.78 11.90
CA ARG A 190 12.89 -2.10 12.70
C ARG A 190 12.89 -3.55 13.19
N VAL A 191 13.37 -4.48 12.37
CA VAL A 191 13.50 -5.89 12.75
C VAL A 191 14.56 -6.06 13.83
N ARG A 192 15.70 -5.38 13.69
CA ARG A 192 16.77 -5.34 14.71
C ARG A 192 16.29 -4.67 15.98
N ALA A 193 15.55 -3.57 15.89
CA ALA A 193 14.98 -2.87 17.04
C ALA A 193 13.99 -3.77 17.81
N ALA A 194 13.05 -4.40 17.10
CA ALA A 194 12.10 -5.34 17.68
C ALA A 194 12.82 -6.57 18.28
N ALA A 195 13.79 -7.15 17.58
CA ALA A 195 14.58 -8.27 18.09
C ALA A 195 15.45 -7.89 19.31
N ALA A 196 15.93 -6.65 19.38
CA ALA A 196 16.65 -6.12 20.54
C ALA A 196 15.73 -5.85 21.73
N GLU A 197 14.47 -5.51 21.48
CA GLU A 197 13.44 -5.33 22.51
C GLU A 197 13.03 -6.69 23.11
N VAL A 198 12.85 -7.71 22.26
CA VAL A 198 12.62 -9.10 22.69
C VAL A 198 13.80 -9.64 23.50
N ARG A 199 15.05 -9.39 23.07
CA ARG A 199 16.25 -9.80 23.83
C ARG A 199 16.33 -9.14 25.20
N ARG A 200 16.09 -7.82 25.28
CA ARG A 200 16.07 -7.09 26.55
C ARG A 200 14.96 -7.60 27.49
N ALA A 201 13.79 -7.96 26.95
CA ALA A 201 12.71 -8.55 27.73
C ALA A 201 13.05 -9.96 28.26
N SER A 202 13.84 -10.75 27.53
CA SER A 202 14.30 -12.07 27.98
C SER A 202 15.47 -12.04 28.97
N GLU A 203 16.25 -10.95 28.99
CA GLU A 203 17.37 -10.77 29.93
C GLU A 203 16.95 -10.12 31.25
N ALA A 204 15.75 -9.52 31.29
CA ALA A 204 15.20 -8.82 32.46
C ALA A 204 14.23 -9.67 33.32
N GLY A 205 14.02 -10.94 32.97
CA GLY A 205 13.20 -11.91 33.72
C GLY A 205 14.00 -13.14 34.11
#